data_AF-G7YRK4-F1
#
_entry.id   AF-G7YRK4-F1
#
_cell.length_a   1.000
_cell.length_b   1.000
_cell.length_c   1.000
_cell.angle_alpha   90.00
_cell.angle_beta   90.00
_cell.angle_gamma   90.00
#
_symmetry.space_group_name_H-M   'P 1'
#
loop_
_entity.id
_entity.type
_entity.pdbx_description
1 polymer ?
#
loop_
_entity_poly.entity_id
_entity_poly.type
_entity_poly.pdbx_seq_one_letter_code
_entity_poly.pdbx_strand_id
1 'polypeptide(L)'
;ICALLLIIVGSWVQVKFSDYGPELQKVWQAAPIALIVLGAIILLVSFLGCCGAIKENVCMLYTYGVLLVILLIAEIVAAIMTVVYKDKIDPEIEKIFKDAVRDYPKPEIQQSIDLIQKTFECCGATGPEDYGVVPESCGTFQA
;
A
#
# COMPACT_ATOMS: atom_id res chain seq x y z
N ILE A 1 16.80 -4.62 -8.13
CA ILE A 1 16.17 -3.57 -8.98
C ILE A 1 14.77 -3.24 -8.46
N CYS A 2 13.83 -4.20 -8.41
CA CYS A 2 12.47 -3.98 -7.90
C CYS A 2 12.43 -3.34 -6.50
N ALA A 3 13.31 -3.78 -5.58
CA ALA A 3 13.44 -3.18 -4.25
C ALA A 3 13.76 -1.68 -4.27
N LEU A 4 14.63 -1.23 -5.18
CA LEU A 4 14.98 0.19 -5.31
C LEU A 4 13.78 0.99 -5.83
N LEU A 5 13.01 0.44 -6.78
CA LEU A 5 11.79 1.07 -7.27
C LEU A 5 10.76 1.25 -6.16
N LEU A 6 10.54 0.22 -5.31
CA LEU A 6 9.61 0.31 -4.18
C LEU A 6 10.02 1.39 -3.18
N ILE A 7 11.32 1.50 -2.85
CA ILE A 7 11.83 2.54 -1.94
C ILE A 7 11.65 3.92 -2.56
N ILE A 8 11.97 4.10 -3.84
CA ILE A 8 11.85 5.39 -4.53
C ILE A 8 10.39 5.83 -4.62
N VAL A 9 9.49 4.94 -5.06
CA VAL A 9 8.05 5.24 -5.16
C VAL A 9 7.47 5.52 -3.78
N GLY A 10 7.77 4.69 -2.78
CA GLY A 10 7.29 4.90 -1.41
C GLY A 10 7.74 6.25 -0.84
N SER A 11 9.02 6.61 -1.02
CA SER A 11 9.56 7.91 -0.60
C SER A 11 8.88 9.07 -1.34
N TRP A 12 8.70 8.94 -2.66
CA TRP A 12 8.06 9.97 -3.47
C TRP A 12 6.60 10.20 -3.05
N VAL A 13 5.84 9.12 -2.82
CA VAL A 13 4.46 9.17 -2.32
C VAL A 13 4.42 9.78 -0.92
N GLN A 14 5.34 9.43 -0.03
CA GLN A 14 5.37 9.97 1.34
C GLN A 14 5.59 11.49 1.35
N VAL A 15 6.49 12.01 0.51
CA VAL A 15 6.72 13.46 0.40
C VAL A 15 5.46 14.17 -0.10
N LYS A 16 4.78 13.61 -1.11
CA LYS A 16 3.53 14.18 -1.63
C LYS A 16 2.39 14.12 -0.61
N PHE A 17 2.30 13.05 0.16
CA PHE A 17 1.27 12.89 1.20
C PHE A 17 1.54 13.66 2.49
N SER A 18 2.74 14.22 2.66
CA SER A 18 3.07 15.03 3.83
C SER A 18 2.35 16.38 3.87
N ASP A 19 1.79 16.84 2.74
CA ASP A 19 1.14 18.16 2.62
C ASP A 19 -0.36 18.16 2.99
N TYR A 20 -0.95 17.00 3.31
CA TYR A 20 -2.38 16.89 3.65
C TYR A 20 -2.64 17.06 5.16
N GLY A 21 -3.84 17.51 5.54
CA GLY A 21 -4.22 17.81 6.93
C GLY A 21 -4.13 16.62 7.91
N PRO A 22 -3.99 16.89 9.23
CA PRO A 22 -3.52 15.92 10.24
C PRO A 22 -4.44 14.70 10.47
N GLU A 23 -5.73 14.80 10.16
CA GLU A 23 -6.69 13.69 10.28
C GLU A 23 -6.50 12.63 9.18
N LEU A 24 -6.20 13.06 7.94
CA LEU A 24 -6.03 12.17 6.78
C LEU A 24 -4.63 11.54 6.73
N GLN A 25 -3.63 12.16 7.38
CA GLN A 25 -2.23 11.73 7.30
C GLN A 25 -1.95 10.36 7.92
N LYS A 26 -2.58 10.03 9.06
CA LYS A 26 -2.19 8.84 9.84
C LYS A 26 -2.45 7.54 9.08
N VAL A 27 -3.55 7.48 8.36
CA VAL A 27 -3.90 6.31 7.57
C VAL A 27 -3.09 6.27 6.28
N TRP A 28 -3.06 7.39 5.55
CA TRP A 28 -2.45 7.42 4.23
C TRP A 28 -0.92 7.34 4.24
N GLN A 29 -0.26 7.65 5.37
CA GLN A 29 1.19 7.45 5.50
C GLN A 29 1.60 6.01 5.81
N ALA A 30 0.68 5.16 6.31
CA ALA A 30 1.02 3.78 6.65
C ALA A 30 1.42 2.97 5.40
N ALA A 31 0.71 3.16 4.28
CA ALA A 31 0.99 2.47 3.02
C ALA A 31 2.38 2.79 2.41
N PRO A 32 2.76 4.07 2.17
CA PRO A 32 4.08 4.39 1.62
C PRO A 32 5.23 3.99 2.56
N ILE A 33 5.05 4.13 3.88
CA ILE A 33 6.05 3.68 4.86
C ILE A 33 6.23 2.15 4.76
N ALA A 34 5.13 1.39 4.68
CA ALA A 34 5.19 -0.06 4.50
C ALA A 34 5.92 -0.45 3.21
N LEU A 35 5.70 0.26 2.10
CA LEU A 35 6.41 0.03 0.83
C LEU A 35 7.93 0.25 0.96
N ILE A 36 8.35 1.29 1.69
CA ILE A 36 9.77 1.58 1.94
C ILE A 36 10.39 0.46 2.78
N VAL A 37 9.75 0.07 3.87
CA VAL A 37 10.23 -1.01 4.77
C VAL A 37 10.33 -2.33 4.01
N LEU A 38 9.30 -2.69 3.25
CA LEU A 38 9.29 -3.90 2.42
C LEU A 38 10.41 -3.87 1.38
N GLY A 39 10.58 -2.74 0.69
CA GLY A 39 11.66 -2.55 -0.27
C GLY A 39 13.05 -2.71 0.36
N ALA A 40 13.27 -2.18 1.57
CA ALA A 40 14.53 -2.33 2.30
C ALA A 40 14.81 -3.80 2.67
N ILE A 41 13.81 -4.54 3.15
CA ILE A 41 13.93 -5.97 3.46
C ILE A 41 14.29 -6.77 2.20
N ILE A 42 13.57 -6.54 1.09
CA ILE A 42 13.84 -7.22 -0.18
C ILE A 42 15.26 -6.90 -0.66
N LEU A 43 15.73 -5.65 -0.52
CA LEU A 43 17.09 -5.26 -0.92
C LEU A 43 18.15 -6.02 -0.12
N LEU A 44 17.99 -6.11 1.21
CA LEU A 44 18.91 -6.82 2.09
C LEU A 44 18.95 -8.31 1.77
N VAL A 45 17.79 -8.96 1.66
CA VAL A 45 17.69 -10.39 1.33
C VAL A 45 18.27 -10.68 -0.06
N SER A 46 17.99 -9.83 -1.04
CA SER A 46 18.53 -9.96 -2.41
C SER A 46 20.04 -9.79 -2.44
N PHE A 47 20.59 -8.85 -1.66
CA PHE A 47 22.03 -8.65 -1.55
C PHE A 47 22.71 -9.88 -0.93
N LEU A 48 22.12 -10.44 0.14
CA LEU A 48 22.64 -11.65 0.77
C LEU A 48 22.65 -12.84 -0.20
N GLY A 49 21.56 -13.05 -0.95
CA GLY A 49 21.48 -14.11 -1.95
C GLY A 49 22.49 -13.92 -3.10
N CYS A 50 22.56 -12.71 -3.66
CA CYS A 50 23.46 -12.41 -4.78
C CYS A 50 24.94 -12.53 -4.38
N CYS A 51 25.34 -11.89 -3.27
CA CYS A 51 26.71 -11.98 -2.79
C CYS A 51 27.07 -13.37 -2.25
N GLY A 52 26.13 -14.09 -1.65
CA GLY A 52 26.32 -15.46 -1.19
C GLY A 52 26.60 -16.42 -2.35
N ALA A 53 25.87 -16.28 -3.46
CA ALA A 53 26.10 -17.04 -4.68
C ALA A 53 27.43 -16.68 -5.35
N ILE A 54 27.75 -15.39 -5.51
CA ILE A 54 28.99 -14.94 -6.16
C ILE A 54 30.24 -15.36 -5.36
N LYS A 55 30.18 -15.27 -4.02
CA LYS A 55 31.32 -15.62 -3.15
C LYS A 55 31.39 -17.10 -2.80
N GLU A 56 30.48 -17.93 -3.32
CA GLU A 56 30.31 -19.34 -2.94
C GLU A 56 30.31 -19.55 -1.41
N ASN A 57 29.80 -18.57 -0.66
CA ASN A 57 29.86 -18.59 0.80
C ASN A 57 28.61 -19.28 1.36
N VAL A 58 28.77 -20.53 1.76
CA VAL A 58 27.71 -21.38 2.32
C VAL A 58 27.03 -20.73 3.54
N CYS A 59 27.78 -20.03 4.40
CA CYS A 59 27.20 -19.35 5.57
C CYS A 59 26.23 -18.24 5.15
N MET A 60 26.57 -17.48 4.11
CA MET A 60 25.74 -16.40 3.57
C MET A 60 24.51 -16.92 2.82
N LEU A 61 24.63 -18.07 2.16
CA LEU A 61 23.50 -18.73 1.52
C LEU A 61 22.56 -19.38 2.55
N TYR A 62 23.10 -19.92 3.64
CA TYR A 62 22.31 -20.46 4.74
C TYR A 62 21.51 -19.36 5.44
N THR A 63 22.12 -18.20 5.73
CA THR A 63 21.39 -17.07 6.32
C THR A 63 20.30 -16.55 5.38
N TYR A 64 20.57 -16.47 4.07
CA TYR A 64 19.54 -16.17 3.08
C TYR A 64 18.35 -17.16 3.15
N GLY A 65 18.63 -18.46 3.19
CA GLY A 65 17.60 -19.50 3.30
C GLY A 65 16.76 -19.39 4.57
N VAL A 66 17.41 -19.19 5.73
CA VAL A 66 16.71 -19.00 7.02
C VAL A 66 15.83 -17.75 6.98
N LEU A 67 16.32 -16.64 6.44
CA LEU A 67 15.53 -15.40 6.31
C LEU A 67 14.30 -15.61 5.42
N LEU A 68 14.42 -16.34 4.31
CA LEU A 68 13.27 -16.66 3.46
C LEU A 68 12.23 -17.51 4.18
N VAL A 69 12.65 -18.50 4.97
CA VAL A 69 11.71 -19.32 5.76
C VAL A 69 10.98 -18.48 6.80
N ILE A 70 11.68 -17.57 7.48
CA ILE A 70 11.06 -16.64 8.44
C ILE A 70 10.05 -15.74 7.75
N LEU A 71 10.39 -15.18 6.58
CA LEU A 71 9.48 -14.34 5.80
C LEU A 71 8.24 -15.13 5.34
N LEU A 72 8.42 -16.37 4.89
CA LEU A 72 7.31 -17.23 4.49
C LEU A 72 6.35 -17.49 5.66
N ILE A 73 6.88 -17.78 6.85
CA ILE A 73 6.07 -17.98 8.05
C ILE A 73 5.32 -16.68 8.39
N ALA A 74 5.98 -15.52 8.31
CA ALA A 74 5.37 -14.23 8.56
C ALA A 74 4.24 -13.92 7.55
N GLU A 75 4.42 -14.23 6.27
CA GLU A 75 3.39 -14.08 5.23
C GLU A 75 2.18 -14.97 5.49
N ILE A 76 2.39 -16.24 5.88
CA ILE A 76 1.29 -17.16 6.25
C ILE A 76 0.52 -16.62 7.45
N VAL A 77 1.22 -16.16 8.49
CA VAL A 77 0.57 -15.55 9.67
C VAL A 77 -0.22 -14.31 9.26
N ALA A 78 0.36 -13.42 8.46
CA ALA A 78 -0.33 -12.22 7.99
C ALA A 78 -1.58 -12.57 7.17
N ALA A 79 -1.51 -13.55 6.27
CA ALA A 79 -2.64 -14.01 5.47
C ALA A 79 -3.78 -14.55 6.36
N ILE A 80 -3.46 -15.40 7.34
CA ILE A 80 -4.43 -15.93 8.30
C ILE A 80 -5.05 -14.79 9.12
N MET A 81 -4.23 -13.86 9.62
CA MET A 81 -4.70 -12.71 10.39
C MET A 81 -5.68 -11.85 9.58
N THR A 82 -5.39 -11.54 8.31
CA THR A 82 -6.28 -10.75 7.46
C THR A 82 -7.65 -11.40 7.30
N VAL A 83 -7.71 -12.73 7.14
CA VAL A 83 -8.99 -13.44 7.01
C VAL A 83 -9.73 -13.50 8.35
N VAL A 84 -9.03 -13.81 9.44
CA VAL A 84 -9.64 -13.95 10.79
C VAL A 84 -10.16 -12.61 11.32
N TYR A 85 -9.46 -11.51 11.02
CA TYR A 85 -9.81 -10.17 11.50
C TYR A 85 -10.56 -9.34 10.45
N LYS A 86 -11.05 -9.96 9.37
CA LYS A 86 -11.76 -9.27 8.28
C LYS A 86 -12.87 -8.36 8.80
N ASP A 87 -13.73 -8.86 9.69
CA ASP A 87 -14.86 -8.11 10.24
C ASP A 87 -14.44 -6.84 11.01
N LYS A 88 -13.18 -6.76 11.46
CA LYS A 88 -12.63 -5.56 12.10
C LYS A 88 -11.90 -4.65 11.13
N ILE A 89 -11.34 -5.20 10.05
CA ILE A 89 -10.55 -4.47 9.05
C ILE A 89 -11.48 -3.76 8.07
N ASP A 90 -12.53 -4.43 7.59
CA ASP A 90 -13.49 -3.89 6.62
C ASP A 90 -14.07 -2.51 7.03
N PRO A 91 -14.58 -2.29 8.26
CA PRO A 91 -15.12 -0.98 8.63
C PRO A 91 -14.06 0.11 8.74
N GLU A 92 -12.82 -0.24 9.10
CA GLU A 92 -11.70 0.72 9.10
C GLU A 92 -11.35 1.12 7.66
N ILE A 93 -11.27 0.15 6.74
CA ILE A 93 -11.05 0.44 5.30
C ILE A 93 -12.17 1.33 4.77
N GLU A 94 -13.43 1.02 5.05
CA GLU A 94 -14.57 1.83 4.62
C GLU A 94 -14.45 3.28 5.13
N LYS A 95 -14.11 3.46 6.40
CA LYS A 95 -13.91 4.78 7.01
C LYS A 95 -12.82 5.58 6.30
N ILE A 96 -11.72 4.93 5.94
CA ILE A 96 -10.59 5.54 5.22
C ILE A 96 -11.04 6.07 3.85
N PHE A 97 -11.78 5.25 3.10
CA PHE A 97 -12.31 5.67 1.81
C PHE A 97 -13.35 6.77 1.97
N LYS A 98 -14.23 6.71 2.98
CA LYS A 98 -15.21 7.77 3.26
C LYS A 98 -14.54 9.11 3.60
N ASP A 99 -13.48 9.10 4.39
CA ASP A 99 -12.70 10.30 4.69
C ASP A 99 -12.01 10.86 3.43
N ALA A 100 -11.52 9.97 2.54
CA ALA A 100 -10.92 10.39 1.27
C ALA A 100 -11.94 10.98 0.28
N VAL A 101 -13.14 10.39 0.22
CA VAL A 101 -14.27 10.89 -0.58
C VAL A 101 -14.77 12.24 -0.05
N ARG A 102 -14.87 12.41 1.28
CA ARG A 102 -15.23 13.70 1.90
C ARG A 102 -14.26 14.81 1.51
N ASP A 103 -12.96 14.49 1.47
CA ASP A 103 -11.92 15.45 1.16
C ASP A 103 -11.63 15.57 -0.35
N TYR A 104 -12.38 14.84 -1.20
CA TYR A 104 -12.25 14.83 -2.67
C TYR A 104 -12.19 16.22 -3.33
N PRO A 105 -12.93 17.27 -2.88
CA PRO A 105 -12.85 18.60 -3.49
C PRO A 105 -11.46 19.26 -3.40
N LYS A 106 -10.53 18.71 -2.59
CA LYS A 106 -9.14 19.18 -2.53
C LYS A 106 -8.39 18.71 -3.77
N PRO A 107 -7.74 19.62 -4.53
CA PRO A 107 -7.15 19.29 -5.82
C PRO A 107 -6.07 18.21 -5.73
N GLU A 108 -5.40 18.09 -4.58
CA GLU A 108 -4.35 17.10 -4.37
C GLU A 108 -4.94 15.68 -4.19
N ILE A 109 -6.13 15.55 -3.58
CA ILE A 109 -6.85 14.27 -3.41
C ILE A 109 -7.61 13.89 -4.68
N GLN A 110 -8.20 14.89 -5.35
CA GLN A 110 -9.04 14.71 -6.52
C GLN A 110 -8.37 13.82 -7.58
N GLN A 111 -7.12 14.12 -7.96
CA GLN A 111 -6.39 13.36 -8.96
C GLN A 111 -6.15 11.89 -8.55
N SER A 112 -5.89 11.66 -7.27
CA SER A 112 -5.61 10.32 -6.73
C SER A 112 -6.89 9.47 -6.72
N ILE A 113 -8.01 10.05 -6.28
CA ILE A 113 -9.31 9.36 -6.25
C ILE A 113 -9.85 9.14 -7.66
N ASP A 114 -9.71 10.11 -8.57
CA ASP A 114 -10.08 9.95 -9.98
C ASP A 114 -9.34 8.80 -10.65
N LEU A 115 -8.04 8.67 -10.37
CA LEU A 115 -7.24 7.56 -10.88
C LEU A 115 -7.72 6.23 -10.30
N ILE A 116 -7.98 6.16 -8.99
CA ILE A 116 -8.47 4.94 -8.34
C ILE A 116 -9.81 4.52 -8.95
N GLN A 117 -10.78 5.44 -9.05
CA GLN A 117 -12.11 5.17 -9.57
C GLN A 117 -12.10 4.69 -11.02
N LYS A 118 -11.29 5.34 -11.88
CA LYS A 118 -11.12 4.92 -13.28
C LYS A 118 -10.37 3.60 -13.42
N THR A 119 -9.41 3.33 -12.55
CA THR A 119 -8.56 2.12 -12.62
C THR A 119 -9.30 0.88 -12.12
N PHE A 120 -10.09 1.04 -11.06
CA PHE A 120 -10.82 -0.06 -10.42
C PHE A 120 -12.31 -0.10 -10.80
N GLU A 121 -12.75 0.78 -11.68
CA GLU A 121 -14.14 0.88 -12.16
C GLU A 121 -15.14 0.96 -11.00
N CYS A 122 -14.81 1.77 -9.99
CA CYS A 122 -15.60 1.95 -8.77
C CYS A 122 -15.97 3.43 -8.55
N CYS A 123 -16.96 3.70 -7.69
CA CYS A 123 -17.39 5.05 -7.34
C CYS A 123 -17.72 5.17 -5.85
N GLY A 124 -17.14 6.19 -5.21
CA GLY A 124 -17.30 6.43 -3.77
C GLY A 124 -16.57 5.40 -2.90
N ALA A 125 -16.92 5.37 -1.61
CA ALA A 125 -16.41 4.41 -0.64
C ALA A 125 -17.35 3.20 -0.51
N THR A 126 -18.66 3.48 -0.47
CA THR A 126 -19.77 2.54 -0.48
C THR A 126 -20.63 2.69 -1.73
N GLY A 127 -20.68 3.88 -2.34
CA GLY A 127 -21.42 4.11 -3.58
C GLY A 127 -21.35 5.56 -4.07
N PRO A 128 -21.93 5.86 -5.25
CA PRO A 128 -21.97 7.22 -5.81
C PRO A 128 -22.67 8.24 -4.89
N GLU A 129 -23.57 7.79 -4.02
CA GLU A 129 -24.26 8.59 -3.01
C GLU A 129 -23.33 9.17 -1.93
N ASP A 130 -22.10 8.68 -1.81
CA ASP A 130 -21.10 9.28 -0.91
C ASP A 130 -20.70 10.70 -1.34
N TYR A 131 -20.99 11.06 -2.59
CA TYR A 131 -20.79 12.39 -3.13
C TYR A 131 -22.07 13.22 -3.10
N GLY A 132 -21.96 14.50 -2.74
CA GLY A 132 -23.04 15.46 -2.96
C GLY A 132 -23.27 15.76 -4.46
N VAL A 133 -22.19 15.76 -5.25
CA VAL A 133 -22.21 15.86 -6.72
C VAL A 133 -21.26 14.81 -7.25
N VAL A 134 -21.79 13.82 -7.97
CA VAL A 134 -21.02 12.69 -8.48
C VAL A 134 -19.96 13.18 -9.48
N PRO A 135 -18.67 12.85 -9.28
CA PRO A 135 -17.59 13.19 -10.20
C PRO A 135 -17.72 12.53 -11.58
N GLU A 136 -17.20 13.17 -12.63
CA GLU A 136 -17.10 12.56 -13.96
C GLU A 136 -16.22 11.29 -13.99
N SER A 137 -15.27 11.17 -13.05
CA SER A 137 -14.43 9.98 -12.89
C SER A 137 -15.20 8.72 -12.54
N CYS A 138 -16.40 8.84 -11.98
CA CYS A 138 -17.32 7.73 -11.73
C CYS A 138 -18.03 7.20 -13.00
N GLY A 139 -17.99 7.93 -14.13
CA GLY A 139 -18.53 7.45 -15.41
C GLY A 139 -19.97 6.89 -15.35
N THR A 140 -20.23 5.80 -16.10
CA THR A 140 -21.51 5.07 -16.11
C THR A 140 -21.59 3.95 -15.06
N PHE A 141 -20.66 3.89 -14.10
CA PHE A 141 -20.58 2.83 -13.09
C PHE A 141 -21.59 3.03 -11.93
N GLN A 142 -22.66 3.79 -12.17
CA GLN A 142 -23.70 4.16 -11.21
C GLN A 142 -24.74 3.04 -11.00
N ALA A 143 -24.35 1.77 -11.11
CA ALA A 143 -25.25 0.63 -10.97
C ALA A 143 -25.59 0.34 -9.51
#